data_AF-A0A9Q1FGC1-F1
#
_entry.id   AF-A0A9Q1FGC1-F1
#
_cell.length_a   1.000
_cell.length_b   1.000
_cell.length_c   1.000
_cell.angle_alpha   90.00
_cell.angle_beta   90.00
_cell.angle_gamma   90.00
#
_symmetry.space_group_name_H-M   'P 1'
#
loop_
_entity.id
_entity.type
_entity.pdbx_description
1 polymer ?
#
loop_
_entity_poly.entity_id
_entity_poly.type
_entity_poly.pdbx_seq_one_letter_code
_entity_poly.pdbx_strand_id
1 'polypeptide(L)'
;MRVFRRGLQGSLPSPCVPPGASPPPGAPGGGGADRAAPPSRRTRPPLRRRDSRDAGARRDRAPPAKEDSFTIVMQTYNRTDVLLKLLNHYQAEQSANRMRNRLQAFSEIDTDAVLMLDDDTLVSAPDLSFAFSVWKLFPEQIVGDPEEAGGDRYSMVLVGAAFFHRRYLELFQQQPAQVHALVDETQNCDDIAMNFVVAMQLGAGPRAAGVFVKPVDLRNLERDAHSGYLGMWHRPEHLLQRSYCLNRLAHIYGSMPLRYSNLMLSQFGFPSYANHKARS
;
A
#
# COMPACT_ATOMS: atom_id res chain seq x y z
N MET A 1 -2.05 -10.62 -8.38
CA MET A 1 -2.10 -10.69 -6.91
C MET A 1 -0.99 -11.63 -6.45
N ARG A 2 0.14 -11.09 -5.98
CA ARG A 2 1.17 -11.92 -5.33
C ARG A 2 0.82 -11.95 -3.85
N VAL A 3 0.51 -13.13 -3.34
CA VAL A 3 0.31 -13.35 -1.92
C VAL A 3 1.55 -14.06 -1.42
N PHE A 4 2.34 -13.40 -0.59
CA PHE A 4 3.52 -14.01 0.00
C PHE A 4 3.19 -14.51 1.40
N ARG A 5 3.86 -15.58 1.83
CA ARG A 5 3.65 -16.26 3.11
C ARG A 5 5.00 -16.27 3.83
N ARG A 6 5.08 -15.74 5.04
CA ARG A 6 6.27 -15.91 5.88
C ARG A 6 5.98 -16.95 6.95
N GLY A 7 6.71 -18.06 6.92
CA GLY A 7 6.80 -18.96 8.06
C GLY A 7 7.56 -18.25 9.19
N LEU A 8 6.97 -18.22 10.38
CA LEU A 8 7.63 -17.78 11.60
C LEU A 8 8.79 -18.74 11.91
N GLN A 9 10.01 -18.42 11.46
CA GLN A 9 11.20 -18.96 12.09
C GLN A 9 11.52 -18.07 13.29
N GLY A 10 11.06 -18.48 14.46
CA GLY A 10 11.50 -17.90 15.73
C GLY A 10 12.98 -18.24 15.94
N SER A 11 13.86 -17.25 15.73
CA SER A 11 15.21 -17.29 16.26
C SER A 11 15.15 -16.84 17.72
N LEU A 12 15.28 -17.80 18.64
CA LEU A 12 15.56 -17.55 20.05
C LEU A 12 16.81 -16.66 20.18
N PRO A 13 16.84 -15.66 21.07
CA PRO A 13 18.05 -14.89 21.30
C PRO A 13 19.11 -15.77 21.99
N SER A 14 20.31 -15.82 21.41
CA SER A 14 21.47 -16.47 22.02
C SER A 14 21.96 -15.66 23.22
N PRO A 15 22.45 -16.30 24.29
CA PRO A 15 22.88 -15.60 25.50
C PRO A 15 24.21 -14.86 25.29
N CYS A 16 24.32 -13.67 25.89
CA CYS A 16 25.51 -12.85 25.94
C CYS A 16 26.70 -13.59 26.57
N VAL A 17 27.86 -13.54 25.91
CA VAL A 17 29.16 -13.99 26.44
C VAL A 17 30.06 -12.75 26.61
N PRO A 18 30.71 -12.54 27.78
CA PRO A 18 31.59 -11.40 28.03
C PRO A 18 32.98 -11.60 27.36
N PRO A 19 33.76 -10.52 27.16
CA PRO A 19 34.96 -10.56 26.33
C PRO A 19 36.16 -11.09 27.14
N GLY A 20 36.93 -12.01 26.54
CA GLY A 20 38.16 -12.49 27.14
C GLY A 20 39.06 -13.27 26.18
N ALA A 21 40.30 -12.80 26.09
CA ALA A 21 41.52 -13.46 25.62
C ALA A 21 41.76 -13.65 24.10
N SER A 22 42.75 -12.88 23.63
CA SER A 22 43.46 -12.98 22.35
C SER A 22 44.26 -14.29 22.20
N PRO A 23 44.51 -14.75 20.95
CA PRO A 23 45.65 -15.63 20.65
C PRO A 23 46.69 -14.96 19.71
N PRO A 24 47.93 -15.50 19.63
CA PRO A 24 49.12 -14.83 19.08
C PRO A 24 49.29 -15.02 17.56
N PRO A 25 50.24 -14.30 16.90
CA PRO A 25 50.40 -14.32 15.45
C PRO A 25 51.37 -15.41 14.97
N GLY A 26 51.10 -15.95 13.78
CA GLY A 26 52.00 -16.83 13.05
C GLY A 26 51.81 -16.66 11.54
N ALA A 27 52.88 -16.28 10.85
CA ALA A 27 52.97 -15.86 9.46
C ALA A 27 53.32 -17.05 8.50
N PRO A 28 53.92 -16.83 7.30
CA PRO A 28 53.25 -16.71 6.00
C PRO A 28 53.76 -17.70 4.92
N GLY A 29 53.19 -17.66 3.71
CA GLY A 29 53.79 -18.25 2.48
C GLY A 29 52.81 -18.15 1.31
N GLY A 30 53.05 -17.30 0.30
CA GLY A 30 53.83 -17.59 -0.93
C GLY A 30 52.84 -17.96 -2.05
N GLY A 31 52.73 -17.32 -3.22
CA GLY A 31 53.71 -16.66 -4.07
C GLY A 31 53.87 -17.48 -5.36
N GLY A 32 53.47 -16.92 -6.52
CA GLY A 32 53.75 -17.45 -7.88
C GLY A 32 52.48 -17.66 -8.73
N ALA A 33 52.12 -16.84 -9.72
CA ALA A 33 52.78 -16.37 -10.95
C ALA A 33 52.34 -17.15 -12.20
N ASP A 34 51.69 -16.40 -13.10
CA ASP A 34 51.62 -16.46 -14.57
C ASP A 34 52.02 -17.73 -15.33
N ARG A 35 51.19 -18.08 -16.34
CA ARG A 35 51.69 -18.24 -17.72
C ARG A 35 50.58 -18.28 -18.78
N ALA A 36 50.87 -17.56 -19.87
CA ALA A 36 50.08 -17.39 -21.07
C ALA A 36 50.13 -18.59 -22.05
N ALA A 37 49.17 -18.60 -22.97
CA ALA A 37 48.93 -19.46 -24.16
C ALA A 37 50.09 -19.43 -25.21
N PRO A 38 50.02 -19.98 -26.47
CA PRO A 38 48.90 -20.54 -27.30
C PRO A 38 49.37 -21.71 -28.25
N PRO A 39 48.97 -21.89 -29.55
CA PRO A 39 47.68 -21.84 -30.28
C PRO A 39 47.34 -23.11 -31.13
N SER A 40 46.17 -23.06 -31.79
CA SER A 40 45.82 -23.61 -33.13
C SER A 40 45.08 -24.97 -33.23
N ARG A 41 43.90 -24.99 -33.85
CA ARG A 41 43.67 -25.18 -35.30
C ARG A 41 42.19 -25.07 -35.64
N ARG A 42 41.92 -24.43 -36.78
CA ARG A 42 40.61 -24.26 -37.41
C ARG A 42 40.14 -25.58 -38.04
N THR A 43 38.90 -25.97 -37.80
CA THR A 43 38.17 -26.95 -38.62
C THR A 43 36.81 -26.37 -39.01
N ARG A 44 36.57 -26.27 -40.33
CA ARG A 44 35.30 -25.85 -40.94
C ARG A 44 34.20 -26.89 -40.66
N PRO A 45 32.95 -26.49 -40.35
CA PRO A 45 31.82 -27.41 -40.40
C PRO A 45 31.22 -27.48 -41.82
N PRO A 46 30.62 -28.61 -42.22
CA PRO A 46 29.98 -28.75 -43.52
C PRO A 46 28.58 -28.10 -43.53
N LEU A 47 28.22 -27.51 -44.67
CA LEU A 47 26.85 -27.08 -44.97
C LEU A 47 25.90 -28.29 -44.93
N ARG A 48 24.88 -28.23 -44.08
CA ARG A 48 23.70 -29.10 -44.14
C ARG A 48 22.43 -28.28 -44.33
N ARG A 49 21.51 -28.92 -45.05
CA ARG A 49 20.37 -28.39 -45.81
C ARG A 49 19.33 -27.69 -44.91
N ARG A 50 18.69 -26.66 -45.48
CA ARG A 50 17.43 -26.08 -44.98
C ARG A 50 16.36 -27.17 -44.96
N ASP A 51 15.93 -27.56 -43.76
CA ASP A 51 14.62 -28.16 -43.55
C ASP A 51 13.77 -27.17 -42.75
N SER A 52 12.78 -26.62 -43.45
CA SER A 52 11.74 -25.77 -42.90
C SER A 52 10.86 -26.61 -41.96
N ARG A 53 11.01 -26.44 -40.65
CA ARG A 53 10.00 -26.87 -39.68
C ARG A 53 9.62 -25.67 -38.83
N ASP A 54 8.36 -25.30 -39.02
CA ASP A 54 7.61 -24.30 -38.30
C ASP A 54 7.62 -24.63 -36.79
N ALA A 55 8.53 -23.99 -36.05
CA ALA A 55 8.55 -24.04 -34.60
C ALA A 55 7.85 -22.78 -34.11
N GLY A 56 6.58 -22.93 -33.74
CA GLY A 56 5.79 -21.90 -33.08
C GLY A 56 6.55 -21.35 -31.88
N ALA A 57 7.11 -20.16 -32.04
CA ALA A 57 7.73 -19.42 -30.96
C ALA A 57 6.65 -19.09 -29.93
N ARG A 58 6.62 -19.85 -28.82
CA ARG A 58 6.04 -19.33 -27.58
C ARG A 58 6.77 -18.03 -27.30
N ARG A 59 6.06 -16.90 -27.48
CA ARG A 59 6.49 -15.63 -26.90
C ARG A 59 6.57 -15.85 -25.40
N ASP A 60 7.79 -16.03 -24.90
CA ASP A 60 8.08 -15.81 -23.49
C ASP A 60 7.69 -14.35 -23.22
N ARG A 61 6.51 -14.19 -22.65
CA ARG A 61 5.98 -12.89 -22.26
C ARG A 61 6.93 -12.39 -21.19
N ALA A 62 7.65 -11.31 -21.48
CA ALA A 62 8.46 -10.62 -20.48
C ALA A 62 7.60 -10.44 -19.21
N PRO A 63 8.17 -10.65 -18.00
CA PRO A 63 7.43 -10.44 -16.77
C PRO A 63 6.79 -9.04 -16.83
N PRO A 64 5.51 -8.89 -16.46
CA PRO A 64 4.86 -7.58 -16.50
C PRO A 64 5.73 -6.58 -15.75
N ALA A 65 5.93 -5.41 -16.35
CA ALA A 65 6.66 -4.33 -15.70
C ALA A 65 6.07 -4.12 -14.30
N LYS A 66 6.94 -3.98 -13.28
CA LYS A 66 6.51 -3.72 -11.89
C LYS A 66 5.58 -2.50 -11.77
N GLU A 67 5.62 -1.60 -12.76
CA GLU A 67 4.83 -0.37 -12.86
C GLU A 67 3.30 -0.58 -12.92
N ASP A 68 2.81 -1.76 -13.33
CA ASP A 68 1.37 -2.07 -13.38
C ASP A 68 0.95 -3.01 -12.23
N SER A 69 1.47 -2.78 -11.03
CA SER A 69 1.08 -3.54 -9.84
C SER A 69 0.95 -2.65 -8.61
N PHE A 70 0.11 -3.09 -7.67
CA PHE A 70 -0.11 -2.45 -6.38
C PHE A 70 -0.23 -3.52 -5.29
N THR A 71 0.02 -3.12 -4.06
CA THR A 71 -0.14 -3.97 -2.87
C THR A 71 -1.46 -3.64 -2.18
N ILE A 72 -2.20 -4.66 -1.75
CA ILE A 72 -3.42 -4.47 -0.98
C ILE A 72 -3.07 -4.62 0.50
N VAL A 73 -3.42 -3.61 1.30
CA VAL A 73 -3.33 -3.63 2.76
C VAL A 73 -4.75 -3.62 3.32
N MET A 74 -5.12 -4.70 3.99
CA MET A 74 -6.38 -4.83 4.72
C MET A 74 -6.08 -5.06 6.19
N GLN A 75 -6.80 -4.37 7.07
CA GLN A 75 -6.71 -4.59 8.51
C GLN A 75 -8.10 -4.92 9.04
N THR A 76 -8.17 -6.04 9.73
CA THR A 76 -9.35 -6.46 10.47
C THR A 76 -9.24 -5.92 11.89
N TYR A 77 -10.17 -5.07 12.32
CA TYR A 77 -10.23 -4.60 13.71
C TYR A 77 -11.17 -5.50 14.51
N ASN A 78 -10.65 -6.16 15.56
CA ASN A 78 -11.42 -7.01 16.47
C ASN A 78 -12.19 -8.18 15.79
N ARG A 79 -11.72 -8.64 14.62
CA ARG A 79 -12.23 -9.81 13.89
C ARG A 79 -11.15 -10.87 13.70
N THR A 80 -10.64 -11.38 14.82
CA THR A 80 -9.59 -12.41 14.85
C THR A 80 -10.03 -13.70 14.14
N ASP A 81 -11.33 -13.97 14.07
CA ASP A 81 -11.92 -15.12 13.37
C ASP A 81 -11.74 -15.06 11.85
N VAL A 82 -11.80 -13.86 11.26
CA VAL A 82 -11.48 -13.61 9.84
C VAL A 82 -9.99 -13.79 9.60
N LEU A 83 -9.16 -13.25 10.51
CA LEU A 83 -7.71 -13.40 10.46
C LEU A 83 -7.30 -14.88 10.41
N LEU A 84 -7.82 -15.69 11.35
CA LEU A 84 -7.50 -17.12 11.48
C LEU A 84 -7.97 -17.97 10.29
N LYS A 85 -9.11 -17.64 9.68
CA LYS A 85 -9.64 -18.34 8.48
C LYS A 85 -8.82 -18.05 7.23
N LEU A 86 -8.20 -16.87 7.17
CA LEU A 86 -7.47 -16.39 6.00
C LEU A 86 -5.94 -16.45 6.16
N LEU A 87 -5.42 -16.89 7.32
CA LEU A 87 -3.99 -16.96 7.68
C LEU A 87 -3.08 -17.64 6.64
N ASN A 88 -3.62 -18.41 5.69
CA ASN A 88 -2.83 -18.90 4.56
C ASN A 88 -2.31 -17.80 3.62
N HIS A 89 -2.88 -16.59 3.69
CA HIS A 89 -2.64 -15.47 2.77
C HIS A 89 -2.15 -14.17 3.45
N TYR A 90 -2.00 -14.14 4.78
CA TYR A 90 -1.57 -12.94 5.50
C TYR A 90 -0.07 -12.99 5.84
N GLN A 91 0.59 -11.83 5.71
CA GLN A 91 2.04 -11.69 5.90
C GLN A 91 2.46 -11.28 7.32
N ALA A 92 1.56 -10.68 8.11
CA ALA A 92 1.90 -10.15 9.43
C ALA A 92 0.75 -10.32 10.42
N GLU A 93 1.05 -10.92 11.58
CA GLU A 93 0.17 -10.97 12.74
C GLU A 93 0.64 -9.92 13.76
N GLN A 94 -0.26 -9.02 14.17
CA GLN A 94 0.07 -7.91 15.07
C GLN A 94 -0.24 -8.32 16.51
N SER A 95 0.66 -7.98 17.44
CA SER A 95 0.53 -8.36 18.86
C SER A 95 -0.52 -7.56 19.64
N ALA A 96 -1.01 -6.47 19.08
CA ALA A 96 -2.05 -5.62 19.66
C ALA A 96 -3.01 -5.12 18.57
N ASN A 97 -4.29 -5.01 18.89
CA ASN A 97 -5.29 -4.46 17.98
C ASN A 97 -5.26 -2.92 18.02
N ARG A 98 -4.59 -2.29 17.06
CA ARG A 98 -4.49 -0.83 16.94
C ARG A 98 -4.83 -0.37 15.53
N MET A 99 -5.60 0.72 15.42
CA MET A 99 -5.99 1.29 14.13
C MET A 99 -4.80 1.60 13.21
N ARG A 100 -3.71 2.14 13.77
CA ARG A 100 -2.50 2.50 13.01
C ARG A 100 -1.64 1.33 12.55
N ASN A 101 -1.97 0.07 12.87
CA ASN A 101 -1.13 -1.06 12.47
C ASN A 101 -1.01 -1.19 10.94
N ARG A 102 -2.08 -0.90 10.19
CA ARG A 102 -2.10 -0.87 8.72
C ARG A 102 -1.24 0.22 8.11
N LEU A 103 -0.78 1.18 8.91
CA LEU A 103 0.07 2.29 8.48
C LEU A 103 1.57 2.02 8.71
N GLN A 104 1.94 0.82 9.16
CA GLN A 104 3.36 0.44 9.30
C GLN A 104 4.06 0.38 7.95
N ALA A 105 5.36 0.74 7.94
CA ALA A 105 6.22 0.63 6.77
C ALA A 105 6.72 -0.82 6.61
N PHE A 106 5.87 -1.69 6.06
CA PHE A 106 6.21 -3.10 5.83
C PHE A 106 7.26 -3.25 4.73
N SER A 107 8.35 -3.97 5.02
CA SER A 107 9.44 -4.25 4.07
C SER A 107 9.00 -5.06 2.84
N GLU A 108 7.87 -5.76 2.98
CA GLU A 108 7.25 -6.61 1.98
C GLU A 108 6.50 -5.82 0.90
N ILE A 109 6.17 -4.55 1.16
CA ILE A 109 5.50 -3.68 0.18
C ILE A 109 6.56 -3.17 -0.82
N ASP A 110 6.63 -3.82 -1.99
CA ASP A 110 7.60 -3.52 -3.04
C ASP A 110 7.01 -2.78 -4.26
N THR A 111 5.75 -2.34 -4.15
CA THR A 111 5.00 -1.58 -5.16
C THR A 111 4.81 -0.13 -4.75
N ASP A 112 4.92 0.81 -5.68
CA ASP A 112 4.73 2.24 -5.37
C ASP A 112 3.30 2.57 -4.92
N ALA A 113 2.30 1.93 -5.53
CA ALA A 113 0.91 2.04 -5.11
C ALA A 113 0.57 1.06 -3.98
N VAL A 114 -0.13 1.58 -2.98
CA VAL A 114 -0.84 0.79 -1.96
C VAL A 114 -2.32 1.06 -2.12
N LEU A 115 -3.10 0.00 -2.23
CA LEU A 115 -4.55 0.02 -2.05
C LEU A 115 -4.84 -0.35 -0.60
N MET A 116 -5.42 0.57 0.15
CA MET A 116 -5.90 0.27 1.49
C MET A 116 -7.42 0.07 1.46
N LEU A 117 -7.86 -1.02 2.08
CA LEU A 117 -9.25 -1.44 2.12
C LEU A 117 -9.65 -1.84 3.55
N ASP A 118 -10.78 -1.32 4.01
CA ASP A 118 -11.48 -1.80 5.20
C ASP A 118 -12.04 -3.20 4.94
N ASP A 119 -12.09 -4.03 5.98
CA ASP A 119 -12.45 -5.46 5.89
C ASP A 119 -13.95 -5.71 5.66
N ASP A 120 -14.75 -4.65 5.70
CA ASP A 120 -16.18 -4.62 5.37
C ASP A 120 -16.47 -3.93 4.03
N THR A 121 -15.46 -3.56 3.24
CA THR A 121 -15.65 -2.84 1.98
C THR A 121 -15.35 -3.73 0.77
N LEU A 122 -16.32 -3.87 -0.13
CA LEU A 122 -16.17 -4.55 -1.41
C LEU A 122 -16.19 -3.56 -2.56
N VAL A 123 -15.12 -3.55 -3.35
CA VAL A 123 -14.97 -2.68 -4.53
C VAL A 123 -14.92 -3.54 -5.80
N SER A 124 -15.69 -3.18 -6.82
CA SER A 124 -15.71 -3.90 -8.09
C SER A 124 -14.36 -3.82 -8.83
N ALA A 125 -14.04 -4.85 -9.62
CA ALA A 125 -12.82 -4.85 -10.41
C ALA A 125 -12.71 -3.68 -11.42
N PRO A 126 -13.80 -3.26 -12.11
CA PRO A 126 -13.79 -2.03 -12.92
C PRO A 126 -13.43 -0.78 -12.12
N ASP A 127 -14.00 -0.60 -10.93
CA ASP A 127 -13.71 0.56 -10.07
C ASP A 127 -12.26 0.56 -9.59
N LEU A 128 -11.74 -0.60 -9.17
CA LEU A 128 -10.32 -0.75 -8.83
C LEU A 128 -9.40 -0.42 -10.00
N SER A 129 -9.73 -0.90 -11.20
CA SER A 129 -8.94 -0.63 -12.41
C SER A 129 -8.96 0.86 -12.75
N PHE A 130 -10.12 1.52 -12.65
CA PHE A 130 -10.25 2.94 -12.93
C PHE A 130 -9.53 3.78 -11.88
N ALA A 131 -9.77 3.54 -10.58
CA ALA A 131 -9.11 4.24 -9.48
C ALA A 131 -7.57 4.10 -9.54
N PHE A 132 -7.05 2.91 -9.85
CA PHE A 132 -5.61 2.71 -10.04
C PHE A 132 -5.08 3.51 -11.25
N SER A 133 -5.83 3.56 -12.36
CA SER A 133 -5.45 4.37 -13.52
C SER A 133 -5.40 5.86 -13.21
N VAL A 134 -6.33 6.35 -12.37
CA VAL A 134 -6.33 7.73 -11.87
C VAL A 134 -5.16 7.96 -10.92
N TRP A 135 -4.87 7.03 -10.01
CA TRP A 135 -3.71 7.15 -9.12
C TRP A 135 -2.39 7.29 -9.89
N LYS A 136 -2.23 6.57 -11.02
CA LYS A 136 -1.06 6.75 -11.89
C LYS A 136 -0.91 8.16 -12.47
N LEU A 137 -2.01 8.92 -12.60
CA LEU A 137 -1.99 10.33 -13.00
C LEU A 137 -1.76 11.29 -11.83
N PHE A 138 -2.13 10.88 -10.61
CA PHE A 138 -2.02 11.66 -9.38
C PHE A 138 -1.24 10.90 -8.29
N PRO A 139 0.01 10.43 -8.54
CA PRO A 139 0.71 9.52 -7.63
C PRO A 139 1.05 10.16 -6.28
N GLU A 140 1.05 11.49 -6.22
CA GLU A 140 1.33 12.29 -5.02
C GLU A 140 0.08 12.53 -4.15
N GLN A 141 -1.11 12.03 -4.53
CA GLN A 141 -2.37 12.26 -3.82
C GLN A 141 -3.02 10.94 -3.43
N ILE A 142 -3.95 11.00 -2.47
CA ILE A 142 -4.82 9.88 -2.11
C ILE A 142 -5.96 9.83 -3.14
N VAL A 143 -6.13 8.72 -3.83
CA VAL A 143 -7.21 8.52 -4.82
C VAL A 143 -8.20 7.51 -4.29
N GLY A 144 -9.43 7.94 -4.03
CA GLY A 144 -10.44 7.09 -3.41
C GLY A 144 -11.84 7.62 -3.62
N ASP A 145 -12.80 6.88 -3.09
CA ASP A 145 -14.22 7.19 -3.21
C ASP A 145 -14.62 8.36 -2.27
N PRO A 146 -15.50 9.28 -2.70
CA PRO A 146 -16.34 10.04 -1.79
C PRO A 146 -17.33 9.10 -1.08
N GLU A 147 -16.88 8.41 -0.03
CA GLU A 147 -17.79 7.76 0.94
C GLU A 147 -18.96 8.71 1.20
N GLU A 148 -20.23 8.25 1.10
CA GLU A 148 -21.53 8.98 1.03
C GLU A 148 -21.60 10.43 1.58
N ALA A 149 -20.71 11.30 1.15
CA ALA A 149 -20.47 12.61 1.71
C ALA A 149 -21.18 13.61 0.83
N GLY A 150 -22.35 14.04 1.30
CA GLY A 150 -23.03 15.19 0.71
C GLY A 150 -22.15 16.44 0.83
N GLY A 151 -22.08 17.24 -0.23
CA GLY A 151 -21.40 18.53 -0.21
C GLY A 151 -20.85 18.95 -1.57
N ASP A 152 -20.52 20.24 -1.70
CA ASP A 152 -19.89 20.82 -2.90
C ASP A 152 -18.36 20.66 -2.90
N ARG A 153 -17.75 20.51 -1.70
CA ARG A 153 -16.29 20.47 -1.54
C ARG A 153 -15.87 19.44 -0.51
N TYR A 154 -14.68 18.90 -0.69
CA TYR A 154 -14.00 17.98 0.21
C TYR A 154 -12.57 18.41 0.44
N SER A 155 -11.96 18.00 1.56
CA SER A 155 -10.54 18.27 1.85
C SER A 155 -9.75 17.01 2.20
N MET A 156 -10.41 15.87 2.24
CA MET A 156 -9.84 14.57 2.62
C MET A 156 -10.47 13.44 1.81
N VAL A 157 -9.74 12.34 1.69
CA VAL A 157 -10.20 11.06 1.17
C VAL A 157 -9.95 9.99 2.22
N LEU A 158 -10.95 9.16 2.54
CA LEU A 158 -10.75 8.09 3.52
C LEU A 158 -9.83 7.02 2.96
N VAL A 159 -8.81 6.64 3.73
CA VAL A 159 -7.85 5.62 3.26
C VAL A 159 -8.43 4.20 3.29
N GLY A 160 -9.58 3.99 3.93
CA GLY A 160 -10.29 2.71 3.99
C GLY A 160 -10.83 2.19 2.65
N ALA A 161 -10.78 3.01 1.59
CA ALA A 161 -11.05 2.58 0.22
C ALA A 161 -10.29 3.44 -0.79
N ALA A 162 -8.96 3.48 -0.68
CA ALA A 162 -8.14 4.37 -1.50
C ALA A 162 -6.77 3.83 -1.90
N PHE A 163 -6.30 4.34 -3.04
CA PHE A 163 -4.92 4.23 -3.50
C PHE A 163 -4.08 5.41 -3.00
N PHE A 164 -2.86 5.14 -2.53
CA PHE A 164 -1.87 6.15 -2.24
C PHE A 164 -0.45 5.59 -2.39
N HIS A 165 0.55 6.47 -2.43
CA HIS A 165 1.95 6.07 -2.58
C HIS A 165 2.53 5.46 -1.30
N ARG A 166 3.22 4.30 -1.39
CA ARG A 166 3.79 3.56 -0.23
C ARG A 166 4.65 4.41 0.70
N ARG A 167 5.36 5.41 0.15
CA ARG A 167 6.17 6.39 0.89
C ARG A 167 5.39 7.09 2.02
N TYR A 168 4.07 7.21 1.90
CA TYR A 168 3.26 7.81 2.97
C TYR A 168 3.17 6.95 4.22
N LEU A 169 3.38 5.63 4.11
CA LEU A 169 3.57 4.75 5.27
C LEU A 169 4.87 5.10 6.02
N GLU A 170 5.95 5.32 5.28
CA GLU A 170 7.25 5.73 5.84
C GLU A 170 7.17 7.12 6.47
N LEU A 171 6.56 8.09 5.77
CA LEU A 171 6.34 9.44 6.29
C LEU A 171 5.42 9.45 7.51
N PHE A 172 4.43 8.55 7.57
CA PHE A 172 3.58 8.40 8.75
C PHE A 172 4.38 7.97 9.98
N GLN A 173 5.37 7.08 9.84
CA GLN A 173 6.26 6.69 10.94
C GLN A 173 7.14 7.85 11.44
N GLN A 174 7.41 8.84 10.59
CA GLN A 174 8.24 10.01 10.91
C GLN A 174 7.46 11.15 11.58
N GLN A 175 6.13 11.01 11.72
CA GLN A 175 5.31 12.05 12.34
C GLN A 175 5.61 12.22 13.84
N PRO A 176 5.33 13.40 14.42
CA PRO A 176 5.52 13.63 15.85
C PRO A 176 4.82 12.56 16.70
N ALA A 177 5.43 12.17 17.82
CA ALA A 177 4.88 11.15 18.70
C ALA A 177 3.45 11.48 19.19
N GLN A 178 3.09 12.77 19.27
CA GLN A 178 1.74 13.21 19.61
C GLN A 178 0.69 12.78 18.59
N VAL A 179 1.06 12.65 17.31
CA VAL A 179 0.16 12.19 16.24
C VAL A 179 -0.14 10.71 16.42
N HIS A 180 0.91 9.92 16.69
CA HIS A 180 0.79 8.49 16.97
C HIS A 180 -0.02 8.22 18.23
N ALA A 181 0.21 9.01 19.29
CA ALA A 181 -0.54 8.93 20.54
C ALA A 181 -2.02 9.26 20.32
N LEU A 182 -2.34 10.32 19.58
CA LEU A 182 -3.72 10.70 19.26
C LEU A 182 -4.49 9.56 18.57
N VAL A 183 -3.88 8.93 17.56
CA VAL A 183 -4.50 7.79 16.85
C VAL A 183 -4.66 6.57 17.76
N ASP A 184 -3.68 6.29 18.62
CA ASP A 184 -3.77 5.19 19.58
C ASP A 184 -4.80 5.42 20.69
N GLU A 185 -4.88 6.64 21.23
CA GLU A 185 -5.82 7.02 22.29
C GLU A 185 -7.27 7.02 21.80
N THR A 186 -7.51 7.48 20.58
CA THR A 186 -8.86 7.55 20.00
C THR A 186 -9.29 6.25 19.35
N GLN A 187 -8.33 5.38 18.93
CA GLN A 187 -8.58 4.26 18.02
C GLN A 187 -9.45 4.71 16.82
N ASN A 188 -9.11 5.87 16.27
CA ASN A 188 -9.83 6.56 15.21
C ASN A 188 -8.84 7.47 14.46
N CYS A 189 -9.30 8.15 13.42
CA CYS A 189 -8.66 9.28 12.75
C CYS A 189 -7.24 9.05 12.19
N ASP A 190 -6.87 7.79 11.97
CA ASP A 190 -5.67 7.40 11.24
C ASP A 190 -5.74 7.89 9.78
N ASP A 191 -6.94 7.87 9.19
CA ASP A 191 -7.22 8.43 7.87
C ASP A 191 -7.05 9.96 7.80
N ILE A 192 -7.54 10.70 8.81
CA ILE A 192 -7.35 12.15 8.93
C ILE A 192 -5.86 12.46 9.07
N ALA A 193 -5.15 11.73 9.93
CA ALA A 193 -3.71 11.89 10.10
C ALA A 193 -2.96 11.65 8.77
N MET A 194 -3.33 10.63 8.01
CA MET A 194 -2.77 10.38 6.67
C MET A 194 -3.02 11.51 5.69
N ASN A 195 -4.24 12.08 5.66
CA ASN A 195 -4.53 13.24 4.82
C ASN A 195 -3.68 14.47 5.20
N PHE A 196 -3.41 14.69 6.48
CA PHE A 196 -2.47 15.72 6.94
C PHE A 196 -1.04 15.45 6.44
N VAL A 197 -0.55 14.21 6.58
CA VAL A 197 0.79 13.81 6.09
C VAL A 197 0.92 14.11 4.60
N VAL A 198 -0.07 13.72 3.80
CA VAL A 198 -0.08 13.95 2.36
C VAL A 198 -0.15 15.44 2.04
N ALA A 199 -1.04 16.20 2.68
CA ALA A 199 -1.19 17.63 2.47
C ALA A 199 0.09 18.41 2.77
N MET A 200 0.78 18.07 3.86
CA MET A 200 2.07 18.69 4.21
C MET A 200 3.16 18.35 3.18
N GLN A 201 3.22 17.09 2.72
CA GLN A 201 4.19 16.67 1.69
C GLN A 201 3.96 17.36 0.34
N LEU A 202 2.70 17.65 -0.01
CA LEU A 202 2.34 18.40 -1.21
C LEU A 202 2.76 19.88 -1.15
N GLY A 203 2.99 20.40 0.06
CA GLY A 203 3.47 21.76 0.32
C GLY A 203 2.42 22.84 0.10
N ALA A 204 2.88 24.09 -0.09
CA ALA A 204 2.02 25.27 -0.20
C ALA A 204 1.24 25.40 -1.52
N GLY A 205 1.30 24.40 -2.41
CA GLY A 205 0.60 24.41 -3.69
C GLY A 205 -0.93 24.34 -3.57
N PRO A 206 -1.68 24.50 -4.68
CA PRO A 206 -3.15 24.51 -4.67
C PRO A 206 -3.77 23.11 -4.53
N ARG A 207 -2.95 22.05 -4.47
CA ARG A 207 -3.42 20.66 -4.52
C ARG A 207 -4.04 20.24 -3.18
N ALA A 208 -5.21 19.61 -3.24
CA ALA A 208 -5.80 18.93 -2.09
C ALA A 208 -5.06 17.61 -1.81
N ALA A 209 -5.21 17.07 -0.59
CA ALA A 209 -4.58 15.81 -0.20
C ALA A 209 -5.03 14.61 -1.05
N GLY A 210 -6.23 14.68 -1.60
CA GLY A 210 -6.78 13.60 -2.40
C GLY A 210 -7.59 14.04 -3.61
N VAL A 211 -7.95 13.05 -4.41
CA VAL A 211 -8.79 13.14 -5.61
C VAL A 211 -9.90 12.12 -5.49
N PHE A 212 -11.14 12.57 -5.65
CA PHE A 212 -12.28 11.68 -5.67
C PHE A 212 -12.47 10.99 -7.01
N VAL A 213 -12.73 9.69 -6.95
CA VAL A 213 -13.20 8.87 -8.06
C VAL A 213 -14.58 8.35 -7.73
N LYS A 214 -15.55 8.56 -8.62
CA LYS A 214 -16.92 8.10 -8.42
C LYS A 214 -17.02 6.60 -8.75
N PRO A 215 -17.33 5.73 -7.77
CA PRO A 215 -17.47 4.30 -8.00
C PRO A 215 -18.81 4.00 -8.68
N VAL A 216 -18.85 2.83 -9.32
CA VAL A 216 -20.06 2.25 -9.90
C VAL A 216 -20.65 1.18 -8.98
N ASP A 217 -19.82 0.32 -8.41
CA ASP A 217 -20.20 -0.75 -7.49
C ASP A 217 -19.17 -0.82 -6.35
N LEU A 218 -19.45 -0.05 -5.30
CA LEU A 218 -18.78 -0.10 -4.00
C LEU A 218 -19.85 -0.39 -2.95
N ARG A 219 -19.62 -1.44 -2.15
CA ARG A 219 -20.59 -1.94 -1.17
C ARG A 219 -19.97 -2.08 0.20
N ASN A 220 -20.70 -1.61 1.20
CA ASN A 220 -20.42 -1.91 2.60
C ASN A 220 -21.10 -3.24 2.98
N LEU A 221 -20.31 -4.18 3.50
CA LEU A 221 -20.69 -5.55 3.87
C LEU A 221 -20.83 -5.71 5.40
N GLU A 222 -20.86 -4.63 6.17
CA GLU A 222 -20.97 -4.68 7.63
C GLU A 222 -22.21 -5.49 8.06
N ARG A 223 -23.33 -5.31 7.34
CA ARG A 223 -24.60 -6.02 7.59
C ARG A 223 -24.56 -7.50 7.23
N ASP A 224 -23.69 -7.89 6.32
CA ASP A 224 -23.51 -9.29 5.90
C ASP A 224 -22.62 -10.06 6.89
N ALA A 225 -21.97 -9.34 7.81
CA ALA A 225 -20.98 -9.91 8.70
C ALA A 225 -21.63 -10.55 9.95
N HIS A 226 -21.64 -11.89 10.00
CA HIS A 226 -22.27 -12.68 11.08
C HIS A 226 -21.58 -12.65 12.46
N SER A 227 -20.61 -11.76 12.69
CA SER A 227 -19.85 -11.73 13.96
C SER A 227 -20.56 -11.03 15.11
N GLY A 228 -21.65 -10.30 14.84
CA GLY A 228 -22.32 -9.44 15.82
C GLY A 228 -21.59 -8.15 16.18
N TYR A 229 -20.41 -7.88 15.58
CA TYR A 229 -19.68 -6.62 15.77
C TYR A 229 -20.17 -5.57 14.78
N LEU A 230 -20.74 -4.47 15.29
CA LEU A 230 -21.11 -3.29 14.52
C LEU A 230 -19.87 -2.44 14.20
N GLY A 231 -19.88 -1.80 13.04
CA GLY A 231 -18.83 -0.91 12.55
C GLY A 231 -18.50 0.20 13.54
N MET A 232 -17.25 0.64 13.55
CA MET A 232 -16.77 1.64 14.52
C MET A 232 -17.49 2.99 14.42
N TRP A 233 -18.07 3.28 13.26
CA TRP A 233 -18.81 4.52 12.98
C TRP A 233 -20.14 4.62 13.74
N HIS A 234 -20.71 3.50 14.21
CA HIS A 234 -21.93 3.49 15.03
C HIS A 234 -21.71 3.98 16.47
N ARG A 235 -20.45 4.14 16.92
CA ARG A 235 -20.17 4.65 18.27
C ARG A 235 -20.65 6.10 18.37
N PRO A 236 -21.39 6.49 19.43
CA PRO A 236 -21.93 7.85 19.57
C PRO A 236 -20.85 8.95 19.47
N GLU A 237 -19.65 8.65 19.96
CA GLU A 237 -18.54 9.60 19.98
C GLU A 237 -17.79 9.67 18.65
N HIS A 238 -18.06 8.78 17.68
CA HIS A 238 -17.23 8.63 16.48
C HIS A 238 -17.04 9.95 15.71
N LEU A 239 -18.13 10.63 15.34
CA LEU A 239 -18.06 11.90 14.60
C LEU A 239 -17.49 13.05 15.44
N LEU A 240 -17.75 13.05 16.75
CA LEU A 240 -17.19 14.03 17.68
C LEU A 240 -15.67 13.86 17.81
N GLN A 241 -15.19 12.61 17.90
CA GLN A 241 -13.77 12.26 17.91
C GLN A 241 -13.07 12.68 16.62
N ARG A 242 -13.70 12.51 15.45
CA ARG A 242 -13.12 12.97 14.17
C ARG A 242 -12.95 14.49 14.15
N SER A 243 -13.93 15.22 14.65
CA SER A 243 -13.84 16.68 14.81
C SER A 243 -12.75 17.09 15.79
N TYR A 244 -12.60 16.35 16.89
CA TYR A 244 -11.51 16.53 17.85
C TYR A 244 -10.13 16.28 17.21
N CYS A 245 -9.97 15.19 16.46
CA CYS A 245 -8.69 14.87 15.81
C CYS A 245 -8.28 15.94 14.81
N LEU A 246 -9.21 16.47 13.99
CA LEU A 246 -8.92 17.56 13.05
C LEU A 246 -8.31 18.78 13.74
N ASN A 247 -8.94 19.23 14.84
CA ASN A 247 -8.46 20.37 15.60
C ASN A 247 -7.13 20.07 16.31
N ARG A 248 -6.99 18.85 16.87
CA ARG A 248 -5.78 18.44 17.57
C ARG A 248 -4.58 18.32 16.63
N LEU A 249 -4.77 17.79 15.42
CA LEU A 249 -3.72 17.71 14.41
C LEU A 249 -3.30 19.10 13.94
N ALA A 250 -4.24 20.00 13.67
CA ALA A 250 -3.91 21.38 13.31
C ALA A 250 -3.09 22.09 14.41
N HIS A 251 -3.39 21.81 15.68
CA HIS A 251 -2.59 22.29 16.81
C HIS A 251 -1.18 21.64 16.84
N ILE A 252 -1.07 20.33 16.64
CA ILE A 252 0.23 19.63 16.65
C ILE A 252 1.15 20.17 15.54
N TYR A 253 0.61 20.40 14.34
CA TYR A 253 1.39 20.89 13.19
C TYR A 253 1.46 22.43 13.10
N GLY A 254 0.80 23.15 13.99
CA GLY A 254 0.79 24.62 14.03
C GLY A 254 0.02 25.30 12.88
N SER A 255 -0.64 24.55 12.01
CA SER A 255 -1.46 25.08 10.91
C SER A 255 -2.45 24.03 10.39
N MET A 256 -3.44 24.46 9.58
CA MET A 256 -4.34 23.56 8.85
C MET A 256 -3.80 23.35 7.43
N PRO A 257 -3.17 22.21 7.10
CA PRO A 257 -2.61 21.96 5.78
C PRO A 257 -3.67 21.50 4.76
N LEU A 258 -4.82 21.01 5.23
CA LEU A 258 -5.88 20.49 4.37
C LEU A 258 -6.48 21.60 3.50
N ARG A 259 -6.64 21.30 2.20
CA ARG A 259 -7.19 22.21 1.20
C ARG A 259 -8.41 21.61 0.56
N TYR A 260 -9.39 22.46 0.28
CA TYR A 260 -10.61 22.04 -0.40
C TYR A 260 -10.37 21.76 -1.89
N SER A 261 -11.12 20.79 -2.40
CA SER A 261 -11.30 20.46 -3.81
C SER A 261 -12.78 20.17 -4.05
N ASN A 262 -13.23 20.32 -5.29
CA ASN A 262 -14.52 19.86 -5.79
C ASN A 262 -14.35 18.93 -7.01
N LEU A 263 -13.12 18.48 -7.29
CA LEU A 263 -12.83 17.59 -8.40
C LEU A 263 -13.32 16.17 -8.09
N MET A 264 -14.23 15.65 -8.89
CA MET A 264 -14.64 14.25 -8.86
C MET A 264 -14.50 13.67 -10.27
N LEU A 265 -13.72 12.60 -10.40
CA LEU A 265 -13.47 11.93 -11.66
C LEU A 265 -14.44 10.75 -11.83
N SER A 266 -14.99 10.59 -13.03
CA SER A 266 -15.83 9.45 -13.40
C SER A 266 -15.30 8.84 -14.67
N GLN A 267 -15.41 7.52 -14.81
CA GLN A 267 -14.96 6.85 -16.03
C GLN A 267 -15.89 7.22 -17.19
N PHE A 268 -15.36 7.85 -18.23
CA PHE A 268 -16.15 8.20 -19.41
C PHE A 268 -16.69 6.93 -20.08
N GLY A 269 -18.01 6.88 -20.33
CA GLY A 269 -18.68 5.75 -20.98
C GLY A 269 -18.93 4.53 -20.09
N PHE A 270 -18.75 4.63 -18.77
CA PHE A 270 -19.03 3.56 -17.81
C PHE A 270 -19.77 4.12 -16.57
N PRO A 271 -20.79 3.44 -16.03
CA PRO A 271 -21.32 2.13 -16.41
C PRO A 271 -22.21 2.16 -17.65
N SER A 272 -22.77 3.32 -17.98
CA SER A 272 -23.52 3.55 -19.21
C SER A 272 -22.62 4.23 -20.25
N TYR A 273 -22.65 3.72 -21.48
CA TYR A 273 -21.95 4.29 -22.63
C TYR A 273 -22.21 5.81 -22.80
N ALA A 274 -23.39 6.28 -22.39
CA ALA A 274 -23.80 7.67 -22.51
C ALA A 274 -23.83 8.43 -21.17
N ASN A 275 -23.03 8.03 -20.17
CA ASN A 275 -23.02 8.69 -18.85
C ASN A 275 -22.77 10.21 -18.90
N HIS A 276 -22.02 10.70 -19.90
CA HIS A 276 -21.79 12.13 -20.17
C HIS A 276 -23.03 12.91 -20.63
N LYS A 277 -24.10 12.23 -21.03
CA LYS A 277 -25.38 12.84 -21.43
C LYS A 277 -26.41 12.88 -20.31
N ALA A 278 -26.17 12.15 -19.22
CA ALA A 278 -27.05 12.19 -18.07
C ALA A 278 -26.98 13.60 -17.46
N ARG A 279 -28.11 14.30 -17.41
CA ARG A 279 -28.21 15.55 -16.64
C ARG A 279 -28.22 15.17 -15.16
N SER A 280 -27.24 15.70 -14.42
CA SER A 280 -27.21 15.68 -12.95
C SER A 280 -28.34 16.51 -12.36
#